data_AF-A0A8C3RTX7-F1
#
_entry.id   AF-A0A8C3RTX7-F1
#
_cell.length_a   1.000
_cell.length_b   1.000
_cell.length_c   1.000
_cell.angle_alpha   90.00
_cell.angle_beta   90.00
_cell.angle_gamma   90.00
#
_symmetry.space_group_name_H-M   'P 1'
#
loop_
_entity.id
_entity.type
_entity.pdbx_description
1 polymer ?
#
loop_
_entity_poly.entity_id
_entity_poly.type
_entity_poly.pdbx_seq_one_letter_code
_entity_poly.pdbx_strand_id
1 'polypeptide(L)'
;QKVENRLQTVETQFEELNSAMEKLTQKLQFQNKILEKQVDEDEMWISLFTSVEINLFYSYVSEMLCCLHSHVRVKLPDLAGGLPTLASVMRCKGKNQRIRLVWEAVLKMLGLQEGNVLALCTFFIIHCSEAQYYPANQRQKYTSDISTMITKVVKNQILRESLLCAVQVVENGRAQRDPNQKKIVTLVQK
;
A
#
# COMPACT_ATOMS: atom_id res chain seq x y z
N GLN A 1 -45.95 -47.92 21.88
CA GLN A 1 -45.10 -48.25 20.71
C GLN A 1 -45.07 -47.15 19.65
N LYS A 2 -46.21 -46.68 19.10
CA LYS A 2 -46.21 -45.57 18.10
C LYS A 2 -45.75 -44.22 18.66
N VAL A 3 -46.08 -43.93 19.92
CA VAL A 3 -45.66 -42.68 20.60
C VAL A 3 -44.16 -42.70 20.91
N GLU A 4 -43.64 -43.83 21.39
CA GLU A 4 -42.20 -44.06 21.63
C GLU A 4 -41.35 -43.81 20.39
N ASN A 5 -41.74 -44.38 19.24
CA ASN A 5 -41.01 -44.19 17.98
C ASN A 5 -41.03 -42.72 17.51
N ARG A 6 -42.11 -41.99 17.78
CA ARG A 6 -42.19 -40.56 17.46
C ARG A 6 -41.31 -39.73 18.40
N LEU A 7 -41.21 -40.10 19.68
CA LEU A 7 -40.34 -39.44 20.64
C LEU A 7 -38.87 -39.60 20.25
N GLN A 8 -38.43 -40.83 19.94
CA GLN A 8 -37.06 -41.09 19.45
C GLN A 8 -36.74 -40.34 18.15
N THR A 9 -37.70 -40.22 17.25
CA THR A 9 -37.51 -39.44 16.01
C THR A 9 -37.27 -37.97 16.30
N VAL A 10 -38.04 -37.39 17.24
CA VAL A 10 -37.89 -35.98 17.63
C VAL A 10 -36.57 -35.76 18.37
N GLU A 11 -36.16 -36.68 19.24
CA GLU A 11 -34.85 -36.61 19.92
C GLU A 11 -33.69 -36.63 18.93
N THR A 12 -33.73 -37.54 17.94
CA THR A 12 -32.70 -37.61 16.90
C THR A 12 -32.64 -36.32 16.09
N GLN A 13 -33.79 -35.76 15.70
CA GLN A 13 -33.85 -34.47 15.00
C GLN A 13 -33.34 -33.31 15.85
N PHE A 14 -33.60 -33.34 17.15
CA PHE A 14 -33.10 -32.32 18.08
C PHE A 14 -31.58 -32.37 18.21
N GLU A 15 -31.00 -33.56 18.32
CA GLU A 15 -29.54 -33.75 18.35
C GLU A 15 -28.87 -33.31 17.05
N GLU A 16 -29.45 -33.66 15.89
CA GLU A 16 -28.96 -33.20 14.59
C GLU A 16 -28.99 -31.68 14.47
N LEU A 17 -30.09 -31.05 14.92
CA LEU A 17 -30.24 -29.60 14.93
C LEU A 17 -29.23 -28.94 15.86
N ASN A 18 -29.00 -29.52 17.04
CA ASN A 18 -28.06 -29.00 18.03
C ASN A 18 -26.62 -29.06 17.50
N SER A 19 -26.22 -30.18 16.89
CA SER A 19 -24.92 -30.33 16.22
C SER A 19 -24.75 -29.35 15.03
N ALA A 20 -25.81 -29.11 14.26
CA ALA A 20 -25.78 -28.12 13.19
C ALA A 20 -25.61 -26.69 13.75
N MET A 21 -26.27 -26.37 14.86
CA MET A 21 -26.15 -25.09 15.55
C MET A 21 -24.72 -24.85 16.05
N GLU A 22 -24.09 -25.85 16.68
CA GLU A 22 -22.70 -25.75 17.13
C GLU A 22 -21.73 -25.48 15.98
N LYS A 23 -21.87 -26.19 14.86
CA LYS A 23 -21.04 -25.99 13.66
C LYS A 23 -21.21 -24.59 13.07
N LEU A 24 -22.43 -24.07 13.04
CA LEU A 24 -22.71 -22.71 12.59
C LEU A 24 -22.09 -21.67 13.53
N THR A 25 -22.22 -21.85 14.85
CA THR A 25 -21.59 -20.98 15.84
C THR A 25 -20.08 -20.95 15.69
N GLN A 26 -19.43 -22.10 15.52
CA GLN A 26 -17.98 -22.16 15.30
C GLN A 26 -17.56 -21.42 14.02
N LYS A 27 -18.33 -21.60 12.93
CA LYS A 27 -18.04 -20.93 11.66
C LYS A 27 -18.22 -19.41 11.76
N LEU A 28 -19.25 -18.95 12.45
CA LEU A 28 -19.49 -17.52 12.71
C LEU A 28 -18.39 -16.93 13.58
N GLN A 29 -17.98 -17.60 14.65
CA GLN A 29 -16.87 -17.15 15.50
C GLN A 29 -15.56 -17.04 14.73
N PHE A 30 -15.26 -18.02 13.86
CA PHE A 30 -14.09 -17.97 12.99
C PHE A 30 -14.15 -16.79 12.02
N GLN A 31 -15.30 -16.57 11.38
CA GLN A 31 -15.50 -15.41 10.50
C GLN A 31 -15.39 -14.08 11.27
N ASN A 32 -15.91 -14.01 12.49
CA ASN A 32 -15.83 -12.81 13.31
C ASN A 32 -14.38 -12.48 13.67
N LYS A 33 -13.55 -13.48 14.00
CA LYS A 33 -12.10 -13.28 14.23
C LYS A 33 -11.36 -12.81 12.98
N ILE A 34 -11.75 -13.28 11.81
CA ILE A 34 -11.19 -12.78 10.53
C ILE A 34 -11.60 -11.33 10.33
N LEU A 35 -12.87 -11.01 10.58
CA LEU A 35 -13.42 -9.67 10.39
C LEU A 35 -12.80 -8.66 11.36
N GLU A 36 -12.67 -9.00 12.65
CA GLU A 36 -12.00 -8.17 13.67
C GLU A 36 -10.56 -7.86 13.25
N LYS A 37 -9.82 -8.88 12.78
CA LYS A 37 -8.46 -8.67 12.26
C LYS A 37 -8.43 -7.73 11.05
N GLN A 38 -9.42 -7.82 10.16
CA GLN A 38 -9.52 -6.92 9.00
C GLN A 38 -9.88 -5.49 9.41
N VAL A 39 -10.73 -5.30 10.42
CA VAL A 39 -11.08 -3.98 10.95
C VAL A 39 -9.87 -3.31 11.61
N ASP A 40 -9.07 -4.05 12.38
CA ASP A 40 -7.82 -3.55 12.96
C ASP A 40 -6.80 -3.14 11.87
N GLU A 41 -6.78 -3.88 10.74
CA GLU A 41 -5.94 -3.56 9.58
C GLU A 41 -6.48 -2.34 8.80
N ASP A 42 -7.80 -2.16 8.70
CA ASP A 42 -8.46 -1.04 8.02
C ASP A 42 -8.38 0.28 8.81
N GLU A 43 -8.55 0.26 10.15
CA GLU A 43 -8.30 1.43 11.01
C GLU A 43 -6.87 1.98 10.88
N MET A 44 -5.92 1.10 10.51
CA MET A 44 -4.51 1.45 10.35
C MET A 44 -4.24 2.35 9.12
N TRP A 45 -5.08 2.26 8.08
CA TRP A 45 -4.98 3.09 6.87
C TRP A 45 -5.73 4.42 7.00
N ILE A 46 -6.72 4.48 7.89
CA ILE A 46 -7.47 5.68 8.27
C ILE A 46 -6.87 6.26 9.57
N SER A 47 -5.54 6.32 9.66
CA SER A 47 -4.94 7.07 10.76
C SER A 47 -5.29 8.55 10.63
N LEU A 48 -5.52 9.23 11.76
CA LEU A 48 -5.80 10.66 11.88
C LEU A 48 -4.59 11.52 11.44
N PHE A 49 -4.21 11.44 10.17
CA PHE A 49 -3.23 12.33 9.59
C PHE A 49 -3.83 13.73 9.47
N THR A 50 -3.03 14.73 9.78
CA THR A 50 -3.35 16.11 9.47
C THR A 50 -3.37 16.33 7.95
N SER A 51 -4.10 17.33 7.48
CA SER A 51 -4.10 17.70 6.05
C SER A 51 -2.68 17.93 5.51
N VAL A 52 -1.78 18.52 6.31
CA VAL A 52 -0.38 18.75 5.91
C VAL A 52 0.37 17.43 5.74
N GLU A 53 0.23 16.48 6.65
CA GLU A 53 0.84 15.14 6.54
C GLU A 53 0.32 14.39 5.33
N ILE A 54 -1.00 14.40 5.10
CA ILE A 54 -1.63 13.81 3.92
C ILE A 54 -1.03 14.40 2.65
N ASN A 55 -0.97 15.74 2.54
CA ASN A 55 -0.45 16.41 1.36
C ASN A 55 1.03 16.09 1.11
N LEU A 56 1.85 16.05 2.17
CA LEU A 56 3.26 15.68 2.07
C LEU A 56 3.42 14.25 1.58
N PHE A 57 2.78 13.28 2.24
CA PHE A 57 2.88 11.86 1.88
C PHE A 57 2.32 11.59 0.49
N TYR A 58 1.16 12.16 0.17
CA TYR A 58 0.55 12.08 -1.15
C TYR A 58 1.50 12.56 -2.25
N SER A 59 2.25 13.62 -1.99
CA SER A 59 3.20 14.17 -2.96
C SER A 59 4.37 13.23 -3.23
N TYR A 60 4.92 12.60 -2.20
CA TYR A 60 5.97 11.58 -2.36
C TYR A 60 5.44 10.30 -3.01
N VAL A 61 4.25 9.85 -2.61
CA VAL A 61 3.57 8.69 -3.21
C VAL A 61 3.34 8.93 -4.70
N SER A 62 2.79 10.09 -5.07
CA SER A 62 2.51 10.45 -6.46
C SER A 62 3.79 10.42 -7.31
N GLU A 63 4.88 11.04 -6.84
CA GLU A 63 6.16 10.98 -7.55
C GLU A 63 6.74 9.57 -7.63
N MET A 64 6.60 8.78 -6.57
CA MET A 64 7.10 7.40 -6.53
C MET A 64 6.35 6.50 -7.53
N LEU A 65 5.03 6.57 -7.57
CA LEU A 65 4.20 5.81 -8.52
C LEU A 65 4.50 6.23 -9.98
N CYS A 66 4.71 7.52 -10.23
CA CYS A 66 5.15 8.04 -11.53
C CYS A 66 6.55 7.53 -11.91
N CYS A 67 7.50 7.53 -10.96
CA CYS A 67 8.85 7.02 -11.16
C CYS A 67 8.83 5.52 -11.51
N LEU A 68 8.09 4.73 -10.74
CA LEU A 68 7.89 3.30 -10.95
C LEU A 68 7.32 3.00 -12.34
N HIS A 69 6.24 3.69 -12.73
CA HIS A 69 5.64 3.54 -14.05
C HIS A 69 6.60 3.91 -15.18
N SER A 70 7.34 5.01 -15.03
CA SER A 70 8.30 5.48 -16.02
C SER A 70 9.44 4.48 -16.22
N HIS A 71 9.99 3.92 -15.14
CA HIS A 71 11.05 2.92 -15.24
C HIS A 71 10.60 1.61 -15.92
N VAL A 72 9.37 1.16 -15.66
CA VAL A 72 8.82 0.00 -16.35
C VAL A 72 8.67 0.28 -17.84
N ARG A 73 8.13 1.45 -18.21
CA ARG A 73 7.94 1.83 -19.62
C ARG A 73 9.25 1.96 -20.39
N VAL A 74 10.28 2.56 -19.78
CA VAL A 74 11.61 2.69 -20.41
C VAL A 74 12.22 1.31 -20.70
N LYS A 75 12.00 0.32 -19.83
CA LYS A 75 12.47 -1.05 -20.03
C LYS A 75 11.61 -1.89 -20.97
N LEU A 76 10.43 -1.40 -21.39
CA LEU A 76 9.48 -2.07 -22.26
C LEU A 76 8.95 -1.11 -23.36
N PRO A 77 9.84 -0.55 -24.21
CA PRO A 77 9.44 0.48 -25.17
C PRO A 77 8.43 -0.03 -26.19
N ASP A 78 8.54 -1.28 -26.61
CA ASP A 78 7.65 -1.94 -27.58
C ASP A 78 6.24 -2.22 -27.01
N LEU A 79 6.10 -2.34 -25.68
CA LEU A 79 4.81 -2.53 -25.00
C LEU A 79 4.27 -1.24 -24.39
N ALA A 80 4.98 -0.11 -24.52
CA ALA A 80 4.63 1.14 -23.86
C ALA A 80 3.25 1.67 -24.24
N GLY A 81 2.78 1.39 -25.46
CA GLY A 81 1.42 1.75 -25.91
C GLY A 81 0.31 0.99 -25.19
N GLY A 82 0.58 -0.26 -24.77
CA GLY A 82 -0.33 -1.08 -23.97
C GLY A 82 -0.24 -0.84 -22.46
N LEU A 83 0.69 0.02 -22.02
CA LEU A 83 0.99 0.29 -20.61
C LEU A 83 0.86 1.79 -20.26
N PRO A 84 -0.29 2.44 -20.55
CA PRO A 84 -0.44 3.88 -20.37
C PRO A 84 -0.39 4.33 -18.90
N THR A 85 -0.69 3.45 -17.95
CA THR A 85 -0.74 3.77 -16.51
C THR A 85 -0.11 2.67 -15.64
N LEU A 86 0.22 2.98 -14.38
CA LEU A 86 0.67 1.97 -13.43
C LEU A 86 -0.37 0.84 -13.24
N ALA A 87 -1.66 1.19 -13.22
CA ALA A 87 -2.75 0.21 -13.13
C ALA A 87 -2.74 -0.77 -14.32
N SER A 88 -2.42 -0.31 -15.54
CA SER A 88 -2.27 -1.20 -16.69
C SER A 88 -1.09 -2.16 -16.55
N VAL A 89 0.04 -1.69 -16.00
CA VAL A 89 1.19 -2.55 -15.66
C VAL A 89 0.79 -3.62 -14.65
N MET A 90 0.14 -3.23 -13.55
CA MET A 90 -0.31 -4.15 -12.50
C MET A 90 -1.30 -5.19 -13.02
N ARG A 91 -2.18 -4.82 -13.95
CA ARG A 91 -3.13 -5.75 -14.59
C ARG A 91 -2.41 -6.72 -15.55
N CYS A 92 -1.49 -6.22 -16.36
CA CYS A 92 -0.86 -7.00 -17.42
C CYS A 92 0.26 -7.92 -16.92
N LYS A 93 0.94 -7.58 -15.81
CA LYS A 93 2.02 -8.42 -15.25
C LYS A 93 1.57 -9.82 -14.84
N GLY A 94 0.29 -10.02 -14.52
CA GLY A 94 -0.26 -11.35 -14.22
C GLY A 94 -0.40 -12.26 -15.45
N LYS A 95 -0.45 -11.68 -16.66
CA LYS A 95 -0.69 -12.40 -17.92
C LYS A 95 0.52 -12.41 -18.85
N ASN A 96 1.48 -11.51 -18.65
CA ASN A 96 2.64 -11.37 -19.52
C ASN A 96 3.94 -11.49 -18.71
N GLN A 97 4.69 -12.56 -18.99
CA GLN A 97 5.92 -12.89 -18.30
C GLN A 97 6.99 -11.79 -18.40
N ARG A 98 7.12 -11.15 -19.56
CA ARG A 98 8.12 -10.11 -19.77
C ARG A 98 7.82 -8.88 -18.94
N ILE A 99 6.53 -8.51 -18.84
CA ILE A 99 6.09 -7.41 -17.96
C ILE A 99 6.38 -7.77 -16.50
N ARG A 100 6.11 -9.01 -16.07
CA ARG A 100 6.40 -9.49 -14.72
C ARG A 100 7.88 -9.38 -14.36
N LEU A 101 8.77 -9.87 -15.22
CA LEU A 101 10.22 -9.84 -14.97
C LEU A 101 10.75 -8.40 -14.90
N VAL A 102 10.31 -7.52 -15.80
CA VAL A 102 10.70 -6.10 -15.75
C VAL A 102 10.16 -5.43 -14.49
N TRP A 103 8.90 -5.70 -14.13
CA TRP A 103 8.28 -5.20 -12.91
C TRP A 103 9.10 -5.57 -11.67
N GLU A 104 9.40 -6.86 -11.48
CA GLU A 104 10.20 -7.35 -10.35
C GLU A 104 11.62 -6.73 -10.34
N ALA A 105 12.25 -6.60 -11.51
CA ALA A 105 13.56 -5.97 -11.62
C ALA A 105 13.53 -4.47 -11.28
N VAL A 106 12.47 -3.75 -11.65
CA VAL A 106 12.29 -2.33 -11.28
C VAL A 106 12.00 -2.19 -9.78
N LEU A 107 11.14 -3.04 -9.21
CA LEU A 107 10.89 -3.06 -7.77
C LEU A 107 12.19 -3.28 -6.98
N LYS A 108 12.97 -4.29 -7.35
CA LYS A 108 14.27 -4.56 -6.72
C LYS A 108 15.24 -3.39 -6.86
N MET A 109 15.29 -2.73 -8.02
CA MET A 109 16.13 -1.56 -8.24
C MET A 109 15.74 -0.38 -7.35
N LEU A 110 14.45 -0.18 -7.12
CA LEU A 110 13.92 0.89 -6.27
C LEU A 110 13.87 0.52 -4.79
N GLY A 111 14.28 -0.70 -4.41
CA GLY A 111 14.21 -1.18 -3.02
C GLY A 111 12.79 -1.46 -2.54
N LEU A 112 11.84 -1.69 -3.45
CA LEU A 112 10.45 -1.99 -3.15
C LEU A 112 10.14 -3.50 -3.27
N GLN A 113 9.14 -3.93 -2.52
CA GLN A 113 8.40 -5.17 -2.72
C GLN A 113 6.98 -4.90 -3.23
N GLU A 114 6.29 -5.94 -3.71
CA GLU A 114 4.91 -5.84 -4.18
C GLU A 114 3.97 -5.27 -3.09
N GLY A 115 4.16 -5.70 -1.83
CA GLY A 115 3.39 -5.21 -0.69
C GLY A 115 3.56 -3.71 -0.46
N ASN A 116 4.75 -3.17 -0.73
CA ASN A 116 4.98 -1.73 -0.62
C ASN A 116 4.21 -0.95 -1.69
N VAL A 117 4.16 -1.45 -2.93
CA VAL A 117 3.38 -0.81 -4.00
C VAL A 117 1.90 -0.83 -3.66
N LEU A 118 1.39 -1.95 -3.15
CA LEU A 118 0.00 -2.05 -2.71
C LEU A 118 -0.30 -1.03 -1.61
N ALA A 119 0.55 -0.92 -0.59
CA ALA A 119 0.41 0.09 0.46
C ALA A 119 0.36 1.52 -0.08
N LEU A 120 1.26 1.88 -1.00
CA LEU A 120 1.29 3.21 -1.62
C LEU A 120 0.06 3.47 -2.48
N CYS A 121 -0.40 2.49 -3.26
CA CYS A 121 -1.61 2.58 -4.05
C CYS A 121 -2.86 2.74 -3.17
N THR A 122 -2.96 1.97 -2.08
CA THR A 122 -4.06 2.08 -1.11
C THR A 122 -4.08 3.47 -0.49
N PHE A 123 -2.94 3.96 0.02
CA PHE A 123 -2.85 5.33 0.55
C PHE A 123 -3.26 6.38 -0.50
N PHE A 124 -2.77 6.24 -1.74
CA PHE A 124 -3.12 7.14 -2.82
C PHE A 124 -4.63 7.17 -3.07
N ILE A 125 -5.28 6.00 -3.17
CA ILE A 125 -6.73 5.90 -3.44
C ILE A 125 -7.55 6.48 -2.29
N ILE A 126 -7.15 6.21 -1.04
CA ILE A 126 -7.88 6.69 0.15
C ILE A 126 -7.84 8.23 0.24
N HIS A 127 -6.69 8.84 -0.06
CA HIS A 127 -6.49 10.27 0.19
C HIS A 127 -6.50 11.17 -1.06
N CYS A 128 -6.56 10.63 -2.29
CA CYS A 128 -6.40 11.43 -3.50
C CYS A 128 -7.49 12.50 -3.71
N SER A 129 -8.68 12.32 -3.16
CA SER A 129 -9.78 13.29 -3.30
C SER A 129 -9.57 14.55 -2.46
N GLU A 130 -8.83 14.44 -1.36
CA GLU A 130 -8.65 15.52 -0.38
C GLU A 130 -7.23 16.09 -0.40
N ALA A 131 -6.27 15.32 -0.92
CA ALA A 131 -4.86 15.71 -0.93
C ALA A 131 -4.54 16.76 -1.99
N GLN A 132 -3.65 17.69 -1.61
CA GLN A 132 -3.02 18.63 -2.51
C GLN A 132 -1.58 18.23 -2.79
N TYR A 133 -1.17 18.29 -4.05
CA TYR A 133 0.20 18.03 -4.45
C TYR A 133 1.11 19.21 -4.10
N TYR A 134 2.12 18.96 -3.26
CA TYR A 134 3.18 19.87 -2.92
C TYR A 134 4.43 19.56 -3.75
N PRO A 135 4.88 20.45 -4.65
CA PRO A 135 6.17 20.34 -5.31
C PRO A 135 7.34 20.48 -4.32
N ALA A 136 8.55 20.07 -4.75
CA ALA A 136 9.78 20.04 -3.96
C ALA A 136 10.01 21.27 -3.07
N ASN A 137 9.92 22.46 -3.69
CA ASN A 137 10.13 23.76 -3.05
C ASN A 137 9.09 24.10 -1.97
N GLN A 138 7.90 23.50 -2.04
CA GLN A 138 6.85 23.68 -1.04
C GLN A 138 7.01 22.69 0.12
N ARG A 139 7.46 21.45 -0.13
CA ARG A 139 7.62 20.43 0.93
C ARG A 139 8.58 20.87 2.03
N GLN A 140 9.69 21.51 1.65
CA GLN A 140 10.71 22.00 2.58
C GLN A 140 10.17 23.06 3.57
N LYS A 141 9.04 23.71 3.25
CA LYS A 141 8.41 24.69 4.15
C LYS A 141 7.71 24.05 5.34
N TYR A 142 7.31 22.78 5.21
CA TYR A 142 6.52 22.07 6.22
C TYR A 142 7.36 21.14 7.08
N THR A 143 8.44 20.59 6.53
CA THR A 143 9.38 19.78 7.29
C THR A 143 10.78 19.82 6.69
N SER A 144 11.78 19.95 7.56
CA SER A 144 13.19 19.78 7.21
C SER A 144 13.61 18.30 7.22
N ASP A 145 12.85 17.44 7.92
CA ASP A 145 13.10 16.01 8.03
C ASP A 145 11.78 15.22 7.96
N ILE A 146 11.38 14.92 6.73
CA ILE A 146 10.18 14.12 6.44
C ILE A 146 10.32 12.68 6.96
N SER A 147 11.53 12.12 7.03
CA SER A 147 11.75 10.73 7.42
C SER A 147 11.45 10.52 8.90
N THR A 148 11.89 11.47 9.75
CA THR A 148 11.55 11.48 11.17
C THR A 148 10.04 11.66 11.38
N MET A 149 9.40 12.54 10.60
CA MET A 149 7.94 12.72 10.64
C MET A 149 7.22 11.41 10.30
N ILE A 150 7.53 10.77 9.17
CA ILE A 150 6.95 9.48 8.77
C ILE A 150 7.09 8.44 9.88
N THR A 151 8.28 8.33 10.47
CA THR A 151 8.57 7.34 11.51
C THR A 151 7.70 7.52 12.76
N LYS A 152 7.41 8.78 13.11
CA LYS A 152 6.60 9.15 14.27
C LYS A 152 5.10 8.99 14.03
N VAL A 153 4.59 9.40 12.87
CA VAL A 153 3.14 9.54 12.64
C VAL A 153 2.52 8.32 11.96
N VAL A 154 3.31 7.57 11.18
CA VAL A 154 2.81 6.41 10.44
C VAL A 154 2.98 5.16 11.30
N LYS A 155 1.87 4.65 11.85
CA LYS A 155 1.85 3.44 12.67
C LYS A 155 1.98 2.16 11.85
N ASN A 156 1.42 2.15 10.64
CA ASN A 156 1.49 0.99 9.73
C ASN A 156 2.93 0.76 9.27
N GLN A 157 3.50 -0.39 9.64
CA GLN A 157 4.90 -0.72 9.33
C GLN A 157 5.15 -0.75 7.82
N ILE A 158 4.27 -1.40 7.06
CA ILE A 158 4.42 -1.54 5.61
C ILE A 158 4.31 -0.16 4.95
N LEU A 159 3.30 0.64 5.30
CA LEU A 159 3.16 2.00 4.79
C LEU A 159 4.35 2.87 5.17
N ARG A 160 4.82 2.80 6.42
CA ARG A 160 5.98 3.54 6.91
C ARG A 160 7.23 3.23 6.09
N GLU A 161 7.57 1.95 5.93
CA GLU A 161 8.70 1.51 5.11
C GLU A 161 8.55 1.97 3.66
N SER A 162 7.34 1.86 3.11
CA SER A 162 7.04 2.25 1.73
C SER A 162 7.21 3.76 1.51
N LEU A 163 6.76 4.58 2.45
CA LEU A 163 6.90 6.03 2.41
C LEU A 163 8.36 6.47 2.58
N LEU A 164 9.11 5.84 3.48
CA LEU A 164 10.54 6.09 3.64
C LEU A 164 11.31 5.76 2.34
N CYS A 165 10.98 4.64 1.71
CA CYS A 165 11.54 4.28 0.41
C CYS A 165 11.16 5.30 -0.67
N ALA A 166 9.90 5.74 -0.73
CA ALA A 166 9.44 6.76 -1.66
C ALA A 166 10.22 8.07 -1.50
N VAL A 167 10.41 8.56 -0.26
CA VAL A 167 11.23 9.74 0.03
C VAL A 167 12.65 9.55 -0.50
N GLN A 168 13.28 8.42 -0.18
CA GLN A 168 14.66 8.15 -0.59
C GLN A 168 14.82 8.16 -2.12
N VAL A 169 13.90 7.51 -2.85
CA VAL A 169 13.94 7.46 -4.32
C VAL A 169 13.73 8.84 -4.92
N VAL A 170 12.75 9.59 -4.43
CA VAL A 170 12.39 10.91 -4.94
C VAL A 170 13.51 11.92 -4.70
N GLU A 171 14.07 11.98 -3.49
CA GLU A 171 15.14 12.94 -3.17
C GLU A 171 16.47 12.55 -3.82
N ASN A 172 16.81 11.26 -3.93
CA ASN A 172 18.01 10.83 -4.65
C ASN A 172 17.90 11.11 -6.16
N GLY A 173 16.72 10.90 -6.76
CA GLY A 173 16.46 11.23 -8.15
C GLY A 173 16.65 12.72 -8.45
N ARG A 174 16.37 13.59 -7.48
CA ARG A 174 16.62 15.05 -7.58
C ARG A 174 18.10 15.40 -7.42
N ALA A 175 18.79 14.83 -6.44
CA ALA A 175 20.22 15.08 -6.24
C ALA A 175 21.09 14.72 -7.46
N GLN A 176 20.60 13.83 -8.32
CA GLN A 176 21.23 13.49 -9.61
C GLN A 176 20.89 14.48 -10.74
N ARG A 177 19.74 15.16 -10.68
CA ARG A 177 19.32 16.17 -11.67
C ARG A 177 19.85 17.57 -11.38
N ASP A 178 20.11 17.89 -10.10
CA ASP A 178 20.66 19.18 -9.64
C ASP A 178 22.06 19.04 -9.00
N PRO A 179 23.14 18.85 -9.78
CA PRO A 179 24.50 18.77 -9.25
C PRO A 179 25.01 20.08 -8.63
N ASN A 180 24.33 21.21 -8.86
CA ASN A 180 24.72 22.53 -8.33
C ASN A 180 24.45 22.72 -6.83
N GLN A 181 23.62 21.89 -6.18
CA GLN A 181 23.47 21.93 -4.71
C GLN A 181 24.62 21.23 -3.97
N LYS A 182 25.40 20.36 -4.62
CA LYS A 182 26.59 19.74 -4.01
C LYS A 182 27.77 20.71 -3.84
N LYS A 183 27.84 21.76 -4.68
CA LYS A 183 28.95 22.72 -4.63
C LYS A 183 28.86 23.73 -3.50
N ILE A 184 27.66 24.04 -3.00
CA ILE A 184 27.48 25.05 -1.94
C ILE A 184 27.99 24.54 -0.58
N VAL A 185 27.93 23.23 -0.32
CA VAL A 185 28.47 22.66 0.93
C VAL A 185 30.00 22.59 0.92
N THR A 186 30.65 22.59 -0.25
CA THR A 186 32.13 22.52 -0.35
C THR A 186 32.80 23.91 -0.40
N LEU A 187 32.04 25.00 -0.57
CA LEU A 187 32.57 26.35 -0.70
C LEU A 187 32.41 27.23 0.56
N VAL A 188 31.86 26.69 1.66
CA VAL A 188 31.79 27.38 2.97
C VAL A 188 32.91 26.94 3.92
N GLN A 189 33.91 26.19 3.44
CA GLN A 189 35.09 25.79 4.23
C GLN A 189 36.42 26.11 3.54
N LYS A 190 36.56 27.34 3.01
CA LYS A 190 37.89 27.92 2.73
C LYS A 190 38.00 29.30 3.32
#